data_AF-A0A8D8FY42-F1
#
_entry.id   AF-A0A8D8FY42-F1
#
_cell.length_a   1.000
_cell.length_b   1.000
_cell.length_c   1.000
_cell.angle_alpha   90.00
_cell.angle_beta   90.00
_cell.angle_gamma   90.00
#
_symmetry.space_group_name_H-M   'P 1'
#
loop_
_entity.id
_entity.type
_entity.pdbx_description
1 polymer ?
#
loop_
_entity_poly.entity_id
_entity_poly.type
_entity_poly.pdbx_seq_one_letter_code
_entity_poly.pdbx_strand_id
1 'polypeptide(L)'
;RVRTDSATRRTLSSRIKLYLFARNSCPRFSLKMTHFFEIVYLVVAVSFIHTFDSIEAARNNKFVTCGSVLKLLNVDYRVRLHSHDVKYGTGSGQQSVTATEVQEDVNSHWSVMAATGKFCERGQPIKCGDTIRLHHLSTNKNLHSHHFQSPLSGNQEISAYGDDKGIGD
;
A
#
# COMPACT_ATOMS: atom_id res chain seq x y z
N ARG A 1 67.93 10.09 -87.94
CA ARG A 1 69.19 10.67 -87.41
C ARG A 1 68.80 11.78 -86.43
N VAL A 2 68.65 11.42 -85.14
CA VAL A 2 69.48 11.88 -84.00
C VAL A 2 69.29 13.36 -83.61
N ARG A 3 68.57 13.53 -82.49
CA ARG A 3 68.71 14.46 -81.32
C ARG A 3 69.29 15.87 -81.48
N THR A 4 68.65 16.81 -80.77
CA THR A 4 69.15 17.73 -79.70
C THR A 4 68.00 18.74 -79.45
N ASP A 5 67.30 18.86 -78.32
CA ASP A 5 67.56 18.99 -76.87
C ASP A 5 67.90 20.41 -76.37
N SER A 6 67.41 20.72 -75.16
CA SER A 6 67.57 21.92 -74.30
C SER A 6 66.58 23.11 -74.53
N ALA A 7 65.63 23.37 -73.61
CA ALA A 7 65.72 24.05 -72.30
C ALA A 7 65.74 25.60 -72.46
N THR A 8 65.10 26.49 -71.69
CA THR A 8 64.61 26.49 -70.30
C THR A 8 63.82 27.79 -70.04
N ARG A 9 62.83 27.77 -69.10
CA ARG A 9 62.44 28.84 -68.11
C ARG A 9 61.95 30.21 -68.64
N ARG A 10 60.98 30.92 -68.04
CA ARG A 10 60.49 31.03 -66.65
C ARG A 10 59.10 31.69 -66.63
N THR A 11 58.28 31.22 -65.70
CA THR A 11 56.98 31.72 -65.24
C THR A 11 57.11 32.80 -64.15
N LEU A 12 56.15 33.73 -64.05
CA LEU A 12 55.59 34.32 -62.80
C LEU A 12 54.46 35.28 -63.20
N SER A 13 53.20 35.05 -62.80
CA SER A 13 52.54 35.70 -61.65
C SER A 13 51.03 35.52 -61.91
N SER A 14 50.07 35.29 -61.01
CA SER A 14 49.95 35.14 -59.57
C SER A 14 48.48 34.78 -59.34
N ARG A 15 48.17 33.54 -58.95
CA ARG A 15 46.87 33.22 -58.33
C ARG A 15 47.12 32.34 -57.12
N ILE A 16 46.66 32.87 -56.00
CA ILE A 16 46.96 32.50 -54.62
C ILE A 16 46.48 31.07 -54.33
N LYS A 17 47.39 30.23 -53.82
CA LYS A 17 47.05 28.97 -53.14
C LYS A 17 46.76 29.29 -51.68
N LEU A 18 45.50 29.20 -51.28
CA LEU A 18 45.11 29.20 -49.87
C LEU A 18 45.01 27.74 -49.42
N TYR A 19 46.00 27.28 -48.65
CA TYR A 19 45.92 26.04 -47.90
C TYR A 19 45.21 26.33 -46.57
N LEU A 20 44.00 25.79 -46.38
CA LEU A 20 43.46 25.53 -45.04
C LEU A 20 43.14 24.03 -44.94
N PHE A 21 43.95 23.35 -44.13
CA PHE A 21 43.64 22.05 -43.55
C PHE A 21 42.56 22.27 -42.48
N ALA A 22 41.39 21.66 -42.62
CA ALA A 22 40.57 21.23 -41.48
C ALA A 22 39.52 20.22 -41.97
N ARG A 23 39.83 18.94 -41.77
CA ARG A 23 38.82 17.88 -41.64
C ARG A 23 37.84 18.35 -40.57
N ASN A 24 36.57 18.55 -40.92
CA ASN A 24 35.48 18.54 -39.95
C ASN A 24 34.28 17.86 -40.60
N SER A 25 34.28 16.54 -40.45
CA SER A 25 33.07 15.73 -40.51
C SER A 25 31.99 16.44 -39.71
N CYS A 26 30.87 16.79 -40.36
CA CYS A 26 29.66 17.16 -39.66
C CYS A 26 29.24 15.93 -38.81
N PRO A 27 29.23 15.99 -37.46
CA PRO A 27 28.68 14.89 -36.69
C PRO A 27 27.17 14.94 -36.90
N ARG A 28 26.67 13.96 -37.64
CA ARG A 28 25.24 13.61 -37.71
C ARG A 28 24.78 13.45 -36.27
N PHE A 29 24.09 14.46 -35.73
CA PHE A 29 23.54 14.45 -34.38
C PHE A 29 22.37 13.47 -34.36
N SER A 30 22.68 12.18 -34.35
CA SER A 30 21.75 11.09 -34.08
C SER A 30 21.96 10.71 -32.61
N LEU A 31 21.44 11.54 -31.70
CA LEU A 31 21.16 11.06 -30.36
C LEU A 31 20.06 10.01 -30.52
N LYS A 32 20.53 8.77 -30.60
CA LYS A 32 19.82 7.51 -30.78
C LYS A 32 18.44 7.52 -30.11
N MET A 33 17.40 7.76 -30.91
CA MET A 33 15.98 7.59 -30.55
C MET A 33 15.68 6.20 -29.97
N THR A 34 16.57 5.23 -30.23
CA THR A 34 16.55 3.89 -29.62
C THR A 34 16.75 3.91 -28.10
N HIS A 35 17.56 4.81 -27.53
CA HIS A 35 17.76 4.88 -26.07
C HIS A 35 16.52 5.39 -25.33
N PHE A 36 15.68 6.21 -25.99
CA PHE A 36 14.43 6.67 -25.39
C PHE A 36 13.44 5.52 -25.18
N PHE A 37 13.28 4.66 -26.19
CA PHE A 37 12.44 3.46 -26.08
C PHE A 37 12.94 2.48 -25.01
N GLU A 38 14.26 2.29 -24.91
CA GLU A 38 14.88 1.47 -23.86
C GLU A 38 14.62 2.02 -22.45
N ILE A 39 14.74 3.33 -22.26
CA ILE A 39 14.46 3.99 -20.96
C ILE A 39 12.98 3.86 -20.61
N VAL A 40 12.07 4.09 -21.55
CA VAL A 40 10.62 3.93 -21.34
C VAL A 40 10.30 2.47 -20.97
N TYR A 41 10.88 1.51 -21.68
CA TYR A 41 10.73 0.09 -21.39
C TYR A 41 11.22 -0.26 -19.98
N LEU A 42 12.41 0.24 -19.59
CA LEU A 42 12.95 0.06 -18.23
C LEU A 42 12.04 0.65 -17.16
N VAL A 43 11.50 1.86 -17.35
CA VAL A 43 10.61 2.49 -16.38
C VAL A 43 9.29 1.72 -16.25
N VAL A 44 8.72 1.25 -17.36
CA VAL A 44 7.50 0.43 -17.35
C VAL A 44 7.77 -0.91 -16.68
N ALA A 45 8.90 -1.56 -16.98
CA ALA A 45 9.30 -2.83 -16.36
C ALA A 45 9.49 -2.68 -14.85
N VAL A 46 10.20 -1.65 -14.39
CA VAL A 46 10.42 -1.37 -12.96
C VAL A 46 9.09 -1.05 -12.26
N SER A 47 8.23 -0.24 -12.87
CA SER A 47 6.89 0.05 -12.33
C SER A 47 6.05 -1.23 -12.20
N PHE A 48 6.12 -2.12 -13.20
CA PHE A 48 5.42 -3.40 -13.17
C PHE A 48 5.96 -4.35 -12.10
N ILE A 49 7.28 -4.37 -11.87
CA ILE A 49 7.90 -5.14 -10.79
C ILE A 49 7.42 -4.63 -9.42
N HIS A 50 7.42 -3.31 -9.21
CA HIS A 50 6.95 -2.73 -7.94
C HIS A 50 5.45 -2.94 -7.68
N THR A 51 4.61 -2.92 -8.73
CA THR A 51 3.18 -3.24 -8.57
C THR A 51 2.97 -4.71 -8.26
N PHE A 52 3.75 -5.62 -8.84
CA PHE A 52 3.69 -7.05 -8.54
C PHE A 52 4.05 -7.38 -7.09
N ASP A 53 5.14 -6.82 -6.56
CA ASP A 53 5.53 -7.01 -5.15
C ASP A 53 4.46 -6.53 -4.17
N SER A 54 3.84 -5.39 -4.49
CA SER A 54 2.76 -4.81 -3.68
C SER A 54 1.51 -5.70 -3.67
N ILE A 55 1.17 -6.34 -4.80
CA ILE A 55 0.02 -7.26 -4.92
C ILE A 55 0.28 -8.55 -4.15
N GLU A 56 1.50 -9.10 -4.20
CA GLU A 56 1.84 -10.33 -3.48
C GLU A 56 1.85 -10.10 -1.96
N ALA A 57 2.35 -8.94 -1.50
CA ALA A 57 2.26 -8.55 -0.09
C ALA A 57 0.81 -8.41 0.38
N ALA A 58 -0.08 -7.85 -0.45
CA ALA A 58 -1.51 -7.75 -0.13
C ALA A 58 -2.21 -9.13 -0.11
N ARG A 59 -1.81 -10.06 -0.96
CA ARG A 59 -2.34 -11.44 -1.00
C ARG A 59 -1.86 -12.31 0.15
N ASN A 60 -0.62 -12.10 0.61
CA ASN A 60 0.00 -12.87 1.69
C ASN A 60 -0.10 -12.21 3.06
N ASN A 61 -1.23 -11.58 3.39
CA ASN A 61 -1.43 -11.03 4.72
C ASN A 61 -1.72 -12.17 5.72
N LYS A 62 -0.68 -12.93 6.07
CA LYS A 62 -0.74 -14.10 6.95
C LYS A 62 -1.04 -13.72 8.41
N PHE A 63 -0.96 -12.44 8.75
CA PHE A 63 -1.02 -11.96 10.13
C PHE A 63 -2.17 -10.96 10.31
N VAL A 64 -2.80 -11.01 11.48
CA VAL A 64 -3.66 -9.92 11.95
C VAL A 64 -2.76 -8.79 12.42
N THR A 65 -3.04 -7.57 11.98
CA THR A 65 -2.23 -6.38 12.30
C THR A 65 -3.07 -5.33 13.02
N CYS A 66 -2.40 -4.40 13.69
CA CYS A 66 -3.04 -3.21 14.22
C CYS A 66 -3.73 -2.42 13.08
N GLY A 67 -5.00 -2.09 13.26
CA GLY A 67 -5.86 -1.46 12.26
C GLY A 67 -6.46 -2.44 11.24
N SER A 68 -6.24 -3.75 11.36
CA SER A 68 -6.98 -4.74 10.56
C SER A 68 -8.46 -4.70 10.91
N VAL A 69 -9.31 -4.77 9.89
CA VAL A 69 -10.76 -4.94 10.04
C VAL A 69 -11.08 -6.41 9.80
N LEU A 70 -11.81 -7.03 10.73
CA LEU A 70 -12.12 -8.45 10.70
C LEU A 70 -13.56 -8.72 11.15
N LYS A 71 -14.03 -9.93 10.87
CA LYS A 71 -15.28 -10.50 11.40
C LYS A 71 -14.89 -11.69 12.28
N LEU A 72 -15.35 -11.73 13.53
CA LEU A 72 -15.09 -12.87 14.42
C LEU A 72 -16.19 -13.91 14.24
N LEU A 73 -15.84 -15.11 13.78
CA LEU A 73 -16.75 -16.24 13.58
C LEU A 73 -16.67 -17.20 14.77
N ASN A 74 -17.80 -17.48 15.39
CA ASN A 74 -17.94 -18.66 16.24
C ASN A 74 -18.06 -19.90 15.33
N VAL A 75 -17.10 -20.83 15.44
CA VAL A 75 -17.01 -22.00 14.54
C VAL A 75 -18.09 -23.06 14.78
N ASP A 76 -18.56 -23.18 16.03
CA ASP A 76 -19.53 -24.20 16.43
C ASP A 76 -20.94 -23.84 15.94
N TYR A 77 -21.32 -22.57 16.14
CA TYR A 77 -22.65 -22.06 15.77
C TYR A 77 -22.67 -21.37 14.40
N ARG A 78 -21.51 -21.15 13.78
CA ARG A 78 -21.34 -20.48 12.47
C ARG A 78 -21.94 -19.06 12.40
N VAL A 79 -21.98 -18.38 13.54
CA VAL A 79 -22.45 -17.00 13.68
C VAL A 79 -21.30 -16.03 13.92
N ARG A 80 -21.46 -14.78 13.47
CA ARG A 80 -20.44 -13.73 13.59
C ARG A 80 -20.77 -12.75 14.69
N LEU A 81 -19.75 -12.28 15.40
CA LEU A 81 -19.88 -11.23 16.40
C LEU A 81 -20.45 -9.97 15.75
N HIS A 82 -21.55 -9.46 16.31
CA HIS A 82 -22.35 -8.39 15.74
C HIS A 82 -22.75 -7.38 16.81
N SER A 83 -22.87 -6.11 16.44
CA SER A 83 -23.44 -5.06 17.29
C SER A 83 -24.24 -4.06 16.47
N HIS A 84 -25.17 -3.32 17.08
CA HIS A 84 -25.99 -2.32 16.41
C HIS A 84 -26.47 -1.29 17.45
N ASP A 85 -27.09 -0.20 17.02
CA ASP A 85 -27.53 0.87 17.93
C ASP A 85 -28.82 0.53 18.70
N VAL A 86 -28.78 -0.57 19.45
CA VAL A 86 -29.80 -0.99 20.41
C VAL A 86 -29.12 -1.34 21.72
N LYS A 87 -29.77 -1.03 22.83
CA LYS A 87 -29.24 -1.23 24.19
C LYS A 87 -29.96 -2.38 24.88
N TYR A 88 -29.29 -3.00 25.84
CA TYR A 88 -29.98 -3.93 26.73
C TYR A 88 -31.04 -3.21 27.57
N GLY A 89 -32.19 -3.86 27.78
CA GLY A 89 -33.24 -3.38 28.68
C GLY A 89 -33.01 -3.74 30.16
N THR A 90 -32.03 -4.61 30.42
CA THR A 90 -31.60 -5.08 31.74
C THR A 90 -30.07 -4.98 31.84
N GLY A 91 -29.50 -5.35 32.99
CA GLY A 91 -28.06 -5.33 33.18
C GLY A 91 -27.52 -3.90 33.17
N SER A 92 -26.52 -3.62 32.35
CA SER A 92 -25.85 -2.32 32.33
C SER A 92 -26.58 -1.24 31.53
N GLY A 93 -27.52 -1.62 30.67
CA GLY A 93 -28.14 -0.71 29.70
C GLY A 93 -27.19 -0.19 28.61
N GLN A 94 -25.99 -0.77 28.47
CA GLN A 94 -25.08 -0.46 27.37
C GLN A 94 -25.56 -1.08 26.04
N GLN A 95 -24.87 -0.72 24.95
CA GLN A 95 -25.21 -1.23 23.61
C GLN A 95 -25.05 -2.75 23.56
N SER A 96 -26.03 -3.44 22.99
CA SER A 96 -26.08 -4.89 22.95
C SER A 96 -25.10 -5.46 21.93
N VAL A 97 -24.40 -6.50 22.31
CA VAL A 97 -23.59 -7.33 21.42
C VAL A 97 -24.27 -8.67 21.24
N THR A 98 -24.38 -9.12 20.00
CA THR A 98 -25.09 -10.35 19.63
C THR A 98 -24.27 -11.17 18.63
N ALA A 99 -24.87 -12.21 18.08
CA ALA A 99 -24.31 -12.97 16.99
C ALA A 99 -25.32 -13.06 15.83
N THR A 100 -24.82 -12.99 14.59
CA THR A 100 -25.64 -13.04 13.38
C THR A 100 -25.17 -14.12 12.41
N GLU A 101 -26.11 -14.77 11.71
CA GLU A 101 -25.81 -15.70 10.60
C GLU A 101 -25.50 -14.96 9.29
N VAL A 102 -25.88 -13.68 9.19
CA VAL A 102 -25.70 -12.86 7.99
C VAL A 102 -24.22 -12.63 7.73
N GLN A 103 -23.72 -13.19 6.63
CA GLN A 103 -22.29 -13.13 6.31
C GLN A 103 -21.85 -11.73 5.88
N GLU A 104 -22.68 -11.05 5.10
CA GLU A 104 -22.38 -9.75 4.49
C GLU A 104 -22.97 -8.56 5.27
N ASP A 105 -22.90 -8.65 6.59
CA ASP A 105 -23.34 -7.57 7.46
C ASP A 105 -22.18 -6.63 7.83
N VAL A 106 -22.40 -5.33 7.60
CA VAL A 106 -21.45 -4.26 7.97
C VAL A 106 -21.29 -4.12 9.48
N ASN A 107 -22.33 -4.46 10.24
CA ASN A 107 -22.37 -4.46 11.70
C ASN A 107 -21.64 -5.66 12.34
N SER A 108 -20.98 -6.48 11.52
CA SER A 108 -20.06 -7.51 11.97
C SER A 108 -18.59 -7.10 11.82
N HIS A 109 -18.29 -5.87 11.41
CA HIS A 109 -16.92 -5.39 11.25
C HIS A 109 -16.34 -4.84 12.55
N TRP A 110 -15.22 -5.41 12.95
CA TRP A 110 -14.46 -5.02 14.13
C TRP A 110 -13.02 -4.67 13.73
N SER A 111 -12.57 -3.48 14.11
CA SER A 111 -11.21 -3.02 13.93
C SER A 111 -10.35 -3.39 15.14
N VAL A 112 -9.16 -3.92 14.87
CA VAL A 112 -8.18 -4.24 15.91
C VAL A 112 -7.39 -3.00 16.28
N MET A 113 -7.45 -2.61 17.56
CA MET A 113 -6.71 -1.46 18.09
C MET A 113 -5.81 -1.89 19.26
N ALA A 114 -4.79 -1.09 19.58
CA ALA A 114 -4.00 -1.27 20.79
C ALA A 114 -4.87 -1.21 22.06
N ALA A 115 -4.39 -1.82 23.14
CA ALA A 115 -4.95 -1.65 24.48
C ALA A 115 -5.16 -0.16 24.85
N THR A 116 -6.07 0.10 25.79
CA THR A 116 -6.34 1.45 26.30
C THR A 116 -5.05 2.15 26.74
N GLY A 117 -4.86 3.40 26.31
CA GLY A 117 -3.66 4.18 26.62
C GLY A 117 -2.38 3.77 25.88
N LYS A 118 -2.42 2.74 25.03
CA LYS A 118 -1.28 2.33 24.20
C LYS A 118 -1.50 2.73 22.73
N PHE A 119 -0.38 2.85 22.03
CA PHE A 119 -0.35 3.09 20.59
C PHE A 119 0.25 1.86 19.89
N CYS A 120 -0.32 1.48 18.76
CA CYS A 120 0.29 0.55 17.81
C CYS A 120 0.28 1.18 16.43
N GLU A 121 1.34 0.93 15.67
CA GLU A 121 1.44 1.42 14.30
C GLU A 121 0.55 0.57 13.39
N ARG A 122 -0.17 1.21 12.47
CA ARG A 122 -1.02 0.50 11.52
C ARG A 122 -0.16 -0.47 10.68
N GLY A 123 -0.61 -1.71 10.55
CA GLY A 123 0.14 -2.76 9.87
C GLY A 123 1.16 -3.50 10.74
N GLN A 124 1.38 -3.05 11.99
CA GLN A 124 2.18 -3.81 12.96
C GLN A 124 1.47 -5.14 13.29
N PRO A 125 2.14 -6.31 13.13
CA PRO A 125 1.56 -7.60 13.48
C PRO A 125 1.20 -7.70 14.96
N ILE A 126 0.00 -8.22 15.25
CA ILE A 126 -0.44 -8.54 16.61
C ILE A 126 0.08 -9.92 16.99
N LYS A 127 0.77 -10.00 18.13
CA LYS A 127 1.34 -11.25 18.63
C LYS A 127 0.35 -11.95 19.56
N CYS A 128 0.51 -13.26 19.70
CA CYS A 128 -0.23 -14.01 20.71
C CYS A 128 0.10 -13.48 22.11
N GLY A 129 -0.93 -13.27 22.93
CA GLY A 129 -0.79 -12.70 24.27
C GLY A 129 -0.85 -11.17 24.32
N ASP A 130 -0.83 -10.48 23.18
CA ASP A 130 -1.02 -9.03 23.16
C ASP A 130 -2.45 -8.67 23.61
N THR A 131 -2.54 -7.64 24.46
CA THR A 131 -3.83 -7.04 24.81
C THR A 131 -4.25 -6.07 23.71
N ILE A 132 -5.41 -6.32 23.12
CA ILE A 132 -6.01 -5.51 22.05
C ILE A 132 -7.40 -5.03 22.45
N ARG A 133 -7.91 -4.03 21.71
CA ARG A 133 -9.32 -3.65 21.72
C ARG A 133 -9.95 -4.03 20.38
N LEU A 134 -11.20 -4.48 20.45
CA LEU A 134 -12.03 -4.71 19.27
C LEU A 134 -13.03 -3.56 19.17
N HIS A 135 -12.86 -2.72 18.15
CA HIS A 135 -13.65 -1.51 17.94
C HIS A 135 -14.68 -1.74 16.84
N HIS A 136 -15.96 -1.61 17.18
CA HIS A 136 -17.08 -1.77 16.27
C HIS A 136 -17.18 -0.57 15.31
N LEU A 137 -17.03 -0.80 14.01
CA LEU A 137 -16.91 0.28 13.03
C LEU A 137 -18.18 1.12 12.86
N SER A 138 -19.36 0.51 12.95
CA SER A 138 -20.62 1.22 12.68
C SER A 138 -21.02 2.19 13.80
N THR A 139 -20.65 1.87 15.05
CA THR A 139 -21.10 2.63 16.24
C THR A 139 -19.96 3.30 17.00
N ASN A 140 -18.71 3.12 16.55
CA ASN A 140 -17.48 3.59 17.18
C ASN A 140 -17.31 3.17 18.64
N LYS A 141 -17.92 2.04 19.05
CA LYS A 141 -17.82 1.51 20.42
C LYS A 141 -16.86 0.35 20.49
N ASN A 142 -16.27 0.08 21.65
CA ASN A 142 -15.42 -1.09 21.87
C ASN A 142 -16.22 -2.25 22.45
N LEU A 143 -15.82 -3.47 22.11
CA LEU A 143 -16.25 -4.66 22.83
C LEU A 143 -15.81 -4.55 24.30
N HIS A 144 -16.76 -4.70 25.21
CA HIS A 144 -16.59 -4.45 26.62
C HIS A 144 -17.28 -5.54 27.45
N SER A 145 -16.80 -5.74 28.67
CA SER A 145 -17.42 -6.61 29.66
C SER A 145 -17.10 -6.09 31.05
N HIS A 146 -18.00 -6.36 31.99
CA HIS A 146 -18.01 -5.80 33.35
C HIS A 146 -18.84 -6.67 34.28
N HIS A 147 -18.98 -6.28 35.55
CA HIS A 147 -19.69 -7.08 36.56
C HIS A 147 -21.22 -6.93 36.51
N PHE A 148 -21.81 -7.18 35.34
CA PHE A 148 -23.26 -7.31 35.14
C PHE A 148 -23.61 -8.69 34.61
N GLN A 149 -24.84 -9.13 34.88
CA GLN A 149 -25.34 -10.41 34.37
C GLN A 149 -25.89 -10.26 32.95
N SER A 150 -25.59 -11.24 32.10
CA SER A 150 -26.10 -11.33 30.73
C SER A 150 -27.61 -11.58 30.76
N PRO A 151 -28.37 -11.02 29.79
CA PRO A 151 -29.82 -11.03 29.83
C PRO A 151 -30.47 -12.43 29.70
N LEU A 152 -29.76 -13.41 29.14
CA LEU A 152 -30.31 -14.74 28.86
C LEU A 152 -29.71 -15.85 29.72
N SER A 153 -28.39 -15.86 29.91
CA SER A 153 -27.69 -16.95 30.60
C SER A 153 -27.30 -16.62 32.04
N GLY A 154 -27.37 -15.35 32.45
CA GLY A 154 -26.89 -14.91 33.76
C GLY A 154 -25.36 -14.95 33.92
N ASN A 155 -24.62 -15.22 32.84
CA ASN A 155 -23.16 -15.13 32.80
C ASN A 155 -22.71 -13.65 32.84
N GLN A 156 -21.42 -13.38 32.70
CA GLN A 156 -20.95 -12.01 32.56
C GLN A 156 -21.48 -11.36 31.27
N GLU A 157 -22.03 -10.15 31.39
CA GLU A 157 -22.55 -9.38 30.26
C GLU A 157 -21.40 -8.94 29.34
N ILE A 158 -21.62 -9.07 28.03
CA ILE A 158 -20.75 -8.54 26.98
C ILE A 158 -21.55 -7.46 26.27
N SER A 159 -20.97 -6.28 26.15
CA SER A 159 -21.61 -5.07 25.61
C SER A 159 -20.67 -4.33 24.67
N ALA A 160 -21.18 -3.30 24.01
CA ALA A 160 -20.37 -2.34 23.29
C ALA A 160 -20.41 -0.99 24.04
N TYR A 161 -19.23 -0.47 24.41
CA TYR A 161 -19.10 0.71 25.26
C TYR A 161 -17.98 1.65 24.79
N GLY A 162 -18.03 2.89 25.29
CA GLY A 162 -17.10 3.96 24.96
C GLY A 162 -17.71 5.08 24.11
N ASP A 163 -16.93 6.14 23.98
CA ASP A 163 -17.22 7.31 23.14
C ASP A 163 -16.84 7.07 21.66
N ASP A 164 -17.11 8.06 20.81
CA ASP A 164 -16.81 8.00 19.37
C ASP A 164 -15.30 7.89 19.05
N LYS A 165 -14.42 8.05 20.04
CA LYS A 165 -12.98 7.86 19.91
C LYS A 165 -12.55 6.47 20.39
N GLY A 166 -13.50 5.61 20.76
CA GLY A 166 -13.24 4.32 21.37
C GLY A 166 -12.51 4.45 22.70
N ILE A 167 -12.71 5.55 23.43
CA ILE A 167 -12.27 5.70 24.82
C ILE A 167 -13.41 5.22 25.70
N GLY A 168 -13.20 4.06 26.31
CA GLY A 168 -13.99 3.53 27.42
C GLY A 168 -13.05 3.28 28.61
N ASP A 169 -13.60 2.81 29.72
CA ASP A 169 -12.84 2.36 30.89
C ASP A 169 -11.95 1.14 30.60
#